data_AF-A0A2D6EZD0-F1
#
_entry.id   AF-A0A2D6EZD0-F1
#
_cell.length_a   1.000
_cell.length_b   1.000
_cell.length_c   1.000
_cell.angle_alpha   90.00
_cell.angle_beta   90.00
_cell.angle_gamma   90.00
#
_symmetry.space_group_name_H-M   'P 1'
#
loop_
_entity.id
_entity.type
_entity.pdbx_description
1 polymer ?
#
loop_
_entity_poly.entity_id
_entity_poly.type
_entity_poly.pdbx_seq_one_letter_code
_entity_poly.pdbx_strand_id
1 'polypeptide(L)'
;MYAFQILDNEEALLASLQIEKMSKSVELSLGAHNNEYKILKHTIKPEKNKKIISFSVYGDKEIYIAGAEYNIEEALKNYPDWICRFYCTENVTNLDKLLNNDLCEVIVLESKIFPMYWRFFAIDDPLVDVVCVRDSDSSVNKKEYLAVEEWLKGNKRFHTMHDADSPCAHAKIVMGGMWGIKCKDKTFFTNLIDLYSTSFNYEWWYGQDQEFLEQQIFPLFKNSCIDHSSHTVIRWDHSVPFPEGGDTGLGAFVGDRINPVQSKQVDLSLFSLDSNKIFLFCHQAFDDFLACNGLVRHLSEKHEELILPIKKENLNAVSYMFRDLENLKFVSIEDDNNAFNIYLDSYKKSHRFIGLGFWGKDPSKFDVSNPEESFYTQLGLNVEDMIGKFYVDLSDVSKEHLEEEELNKILKFKETLT
;
A
#
# COMPACT_ATOMS: atom_id res chain seq x y z
N MET A 1 -37.98 7.90 -25.88
CA MET A 1 -36.96 8.66 -26.64
C MET A 1 -36.91 10.07 -26.06
N TYR A 2 -36.31 10.23 -24.88
CA TYR A 2 -35.99 11.55 -24.33
C TYR A 2 -34.63 11.92 -24.88
N ALA A 3 -34.62 12.73 -25.93
CA ALA A 3 -33.42 13.41 -26.38
C ALA A 3 -33.06 14.44 -25.31
N PHE A 4 -32.21 14.07 -24.35
CA PHE A 4 -31.46 15.05 -23.59
C PHE A 4 -30.55 15.75 -24.59
N GLN A 5 -30.90 16.97 -24.97
CA GLN A 5 -29.95 17.91 -25.54
C GLN A 5 -28.75 17.94 -24.59
N ILE A 6 -27.59 17.59 -25.15
CA ILE A 6 -26.27 17.77 -24.56
C ILE A 6 -26.07 19.28 -24.45
N LEU A 7 -26.66 19.90 -23.44
CA LEU A 7 -26.22 21.18 -22.92
C LEU A 7 -24.94 20.88 -22.15
N ASP A 8 -23.90 21.68 -22.33
CA ASP A 8 -22.56 21.50 -21.78
C ASP A 8 -22.57 20.98 -20.33
N ASN A 9 -22.27 19.69 -20.17
CA ASN A 9 -22.29 18.97 -18.89
C ASN A 9 -21.36 19.59 -17.85
N GLU A 10 -20.29 20.26 -18.29
CA GLU A 10 -19.35 20.96 -17.42
C GLU A 10 -19.94 22.21 -16.77
N GLU A 11 -20.61 23.08 -17.53
CA GLU A 11 -21.17 24.32 -16.97
C GLU A 11 -22.31 24.03 -15.99
N ALA A 12 -23.14 23.03 -16.32
CA ALA A 12 -24.16 22.53 -15.43
C ALA A 12 -23.56 21.91 -14.16
N LEU A 13 -22.50 21.12 -14.29
CA LEU A 13 -21.80 20.56 -13.13
C LEU A 13 -21.22 21.66 -12.24
N LEU A 14 -20.50 22.62 -12.81
CA LEU A 14 -19.92 23.76 -12.08
C LEU A 14 -20.98 24.52 -11.27
N ALA A 15 -22.13 24.83 -11.88
CA ALA A 15 -23.23 25.51 -11.21
C ALA A 15 -23.84 24.66 -10.08
N SER A 16 -23.97 23.35 -10.30
CA SER A 16 -24.58 22.43 -9.32
C SER A 16 -23.69 22.13 -8.10
N LEU A 17 -22.36 22.14 -8.26
CA LEU A 17 -21.40 21.94 -7.17
C LEU A 17 -21.41 23.08 -6.14
N GLN A 18 -22.03 24.22 -6.45
CA GLN A 18 -22.18 25.36 -5.54
C GLN A 18 -23.42 25.26 -4.63
N ILE A 19 -24.28 24.26 -4.82
CA ILE A 19 -25.54 24.11 -4.08
C ILE A 19 -25.38 23.01 -3.03
N GLU A 20 -25.63 23.34 -1.76
CA GLU A 20 -25.38 22.48 -0.56
C GLU A 20 -26.01 21.08 -0.57
N LYS A 21 -27.02 20.81 -1.41
CA LYS A 21 -27.64 19.49 -1.52
C LYS A 21 -27.24 18.82 -2.83
N MET A 22 -26.38 17.81 -2.71
CA MET A 22 -26.09 16.88 -3.79
C MET A 22 -27.37 16.31 -4.38
N SER A 23 -27.42 16.29 -5.71
CA SER A 23 -28.56 15.79 -6.46
C SER A 23 -28.12 14.71 -7.42
N LYS A 24 -29.09 13.91 -7.87
CA LYS A 24 -28.85 12.86 -8.88
C LYS A 24 -28.16 13.38 -10.14
N SER A 25 -28.33 14.67 -10.46
CA SER A 25 -27.66 15.30 -11.60
C SER A 25 -26.15 15.37 -11.44
N VAL A 26 -25.63 15.62 -10.22
CA VAL A 26 -24.18 15.66 -9.99
C VAL A 26 -23.57 14.28 -10.10
N GLU A 27 -24.22 13.27 -9.52
CA GLU A 27 -23.81 11.87 -9.67
C GLU A 27 -23.72 11.47 -11.15
N LEU A 28 -24.74 11.83 -11.96
CA LEU A 28 -24.75 11.58 -13.40
C LEU A 28 -23.62 12.31 -14.13
N SER A 29 -23.34 13.56 -13.74
CA SER A 29 -22.26 14.34 -14.34
C SER A 29 -20.87 13.78 -14.01
N LEU A 30 -20.71 13.14 -12.85
CA LEU A 30 -19.50 12.47 -12.39
C LEU A 30 -19.42 10.97 -12.79
N GLY A 31 -20.31 10.51 -13.67
CA GLY A 31 -20.23 9.17 -14.30
C GLY A 31 -21.18 8.10 -13.75
N ALA A 32 -21.99 8.37 -12.72
CA ALA A 32 -22.94 7.39 -12.15
C ALA A 32 -24.24 7.24 -12.97
N HIS A 33 -24.12 6.77 -14.21
CA HIS A 33 -25.21 6.65 -15.17
C HIS A 33 -26.26 5.56 -14.86
N ASN A 34 -25.89 4.53 -14.10
CA ASN A 34 -26.74 3.39 -13.73
C ASN A 34 -26.95 3.23 -12.21
N ASN A 35 -26.80 4.31 -11.44
CA ASN A 35 -26.85 4.28 -9.97
C ASN A 35 -25.72 3.43 -9.36
N GLU A 36 -24.55 3.44 -10.00
CA GLU A 36 -23.33 2.78 -9.54
C GLU A 36 -22.97 3.23 -8.12
N TYR A 37 -23.17 4.51 -7.81
CA TYR A 37 -23.00 5.06 -6.47
C TYR A 37 -24.00 6.18 -6.17
N LYS A 38 -24.10 6.51 -4.89
CA LYS A 38 -24.83 7.66 -4.35
C LYS A 38 -23.90 8.52 -3.51
N ILE A 39 -23.82 9.81 -3.80
CA ILE A 39 -22.98 10.73 -3.01
C ILE A 39 -23.76 11.18 -1.77
N LEU A 40 -23.14 11.01 -0.60
CA LEU A 40 -23.67 11.46 0.68
C LEU A 40 -23.18 12.87 1.02
N LYS A 41 -21.88 13.13 0.84
CA LYS A 41 -21.21 14.42 1.11
C LYS A 41 -20.06 14.61 0.14
N HIS A 42 -19.71 15.86 -0.19
CA HIS A 42 -18.50 16.15 -0.94
C HIS A 42 -17.94 17.54 -0.64
N THR A 43 -16.66 17.74 -0.98
CA THR A 43 -15.96 19.04 -0.95
C THR A 43 -15.35 19.39 -2.31
N ILE A 44 -15.82 18.75 -3.40
CA ILE A 44 -15.33 18.98 -4.77
C ILE A 44 -15.33 20.48 -5.11
N LYS A 45 -14.18 20.97 -5.58
CA LYS A 45 -13.98 22.35 -6.01
C LYS A 45 -14.57 22.54 -7.42
N PRO A 46 -15.42 23.58 -7.63
CA PRO A 46 -16.03 23.87 -8.92
C PRO A 46 -15.05 24.62 -9.83
N GLU A 47 -13.98 23.95 -10.25
CA GLU A 47 -12.94 24.46 -11.15
C GLU A 47 -12.67 23.46 -12.27
N LYS A 48 -12.29 23.97 -13.46
CA LYS A 48 -11.98 23.16 -14.65
C LYS A 48 -10.50 22.77 -14.68
N ASN A 49 -10.16 21.82 -15.56
CA ASN A 49 -8.79 21.43 -15.92
C ASN A 49 -7.97 20.92 -14.72
N LYS A 50 -8.64 20.23 -13.78
CA LYS A 50 -8.00 19.75 -12.56
C LYS A 50 -7.00 18.63 -12.87
N LYS A 51 -5.92 18.60 -12.10
CA LYS A 51 -5.02 17.44 -11.98
C LYS A 51 -5.26 16.79 -10.63
N ILE A 52 -5.72 15.55 -10.63
CA ILE A 52 -6.16 14.86 -9.41
C ILE A 52 -5.20 13.72 -9.08
N ILE A 53 -4.75 13.67 -7.82
CA ILE A 53 -4.20 12.45 -7.22
C ILE A 53 -5.33 11.79 -6.46
N SER A 54 -5.80 10.65 -6.94
CA SER A 54 -7.03 10.01 -6.53
C SER A 54 -6.77 8.81 -5.62
N PHE A 55 -7.46 8.78 -4.49
CA PHE A 55 -7.30 7.80 -3.43
C PHE A 55 -8.65 7.24 -2.97
N SER A 56 -8.63 6.02 -2.44
CA SER A 56 -9.75 5.44 -1.69
C SER A 56 -9.38 5.33 -0.21
N VAL A 57 -10.31 5.66 0.68
CA VAL A 57 -10.16 5.52 2.14
C VAL A 57 -11.40 4.81 2.67
N TYR A 58 -11.24 3.58 3.15
CA TYR A 58 -12.35 2.74 3.58
C TYR A 58 -11.92 1.74 4.65
N GLY A 59 -12.90 1.22 5.38
CA GLY A 59 -12.66 0.32 6.51
C GLY A 59 -12.27 1.08 7.78
N ASP A 60 -11.69 0.35 8.73
CA ASP A 60 -11.41 0.79 10.10
C ASP A 60 -9.92 0.88 10.42
N LYS A 61 -9.03 0.55 9.46
CA LYS A 61 -7.58 0.64 9.66
C LYS A 61 -7.13 2.11 9.64
N GLU A 62 -6.56 2.58 10.75
CA GLU A 62 -6.08 3.96 10.92
C GLU A 62 -5.06 4.39 9.85
N ILE A 63 -4.31 3.44 9.29
CA ILE A 63 -3.28 3.68 8.26
C ILE A 63 -3.82 4.43 7.04
N TYR A 64 -5.08 4.22 6.64
CA TYR A 64 -5.62 4.86 5.44
C TYR A 64 -5.96 6.34 5.66
N ILE A 65 -6.51 6.70 6.83
CA ILE A 65 -6.74 8.11 7.20
C ILE A 65 -5.42 8.82 7.42
N ALA A 66 -4.51 8.18 8.15
CA ALA A 66 -3.25 8.78 8.48
C ALA A 66 -2.37 8.94 7.23
N GLY A 67 -2.39 7.94 6.33
CA GLY A 67 -1.78 8.02 5.01
C GLY A 67 -2.42 9.09 4.12
N ALA A 68 -3.74 9.29 4.19
CA ALA A 68 -4.41 10.40 3.51
C ALA A 68 -3.92 11.77 4.01
N GLU A 69 -3.86 11.99 5.33
CA GLU A 69 -3.31 13.22 5.93
C GLU A 69 -1.86 13.47 5.45
N TYR A 70 -1.02 12.42 5.48
CA TYR A 70 0.37 12.51 5.03
C TYR A 70 0.50 12.84 3.55
N ASN A 71 -0.32 12.21 2.69
CA ASN A 71 -0.30 12.48 1.25
C ASN A 71 -0.73 13.91 0.90
N ILE A 72 -1.60 14.55 1.69
CA ILE A 72 -1.92 15.98 1.50
C ILE A 72 -0.67 16.84 1.69
N GLU A 73 0.10 16.56 2.74
CA GLU A 73 1.34 17.31 3.03
C GLU A 73 2.42 17.05 1.98
N GLU A 74 2.61 15.80 1.56
CA GLU A 74 3.60 15.44 0.56
C GLU A 74 3.22 15.92 -0.85
N ALA A 75 1.93 15.90 -1.20
CA ALA A 75 1.46 16.47 -2.45
C ALA A 75 1.67 17.99 -2.49
N LEU A 76 1.46 18.71 -1.39
CA LEU A 76 1.73 20.15 -1.34
C LEU A 76 3.21 20.48 -1.66
N LYS A 77 4.14 19.60 -1.26
CA LYS A 77 5.58 19.75 -1.51
C LYS A 77 5.98 19.34 -2.93
N ASN A 78 5.48 18.19 -3.38
CA ASN A 78 5.95 17.53 -4.61
C ASN A 78 5.07 17.85 -5.83
N TYR A 79 3.77 18.05 -5.61
CA TYR A 79 2.71 18.22 -6.60
C TYR A 79 1.87 19.50 -6.37
N PRO A 80 2.46 20.70 -6.34
CA PRO A 80 1.78 21.93 -5.89
C PRO A 80 0.55 22.32 -6.72
N ASP A 81 0.47 21.89 -7.99
CA ASP A 81 -0.64 22.16 -8.90
C ASP A 81 -1.68 21.02 -8.97
N TRP A 82 -1.58 20.02 -8.09
CA TRP A 82 -2.48 18.88 -8.04
C TRP A 82 -3.33 18.90 -6.78
N ILE A 83 -4.49 18.23 -6.86
CA ILE A 83 -5.41 18.09 -5.75
C ILE A 83 -5.49 16.62 -5.35
N CYS A 84 -5.23 16.34 -4.09
CA CYS A 84 -5.57 15.04 -3.51
C CYS A 84 -7.10 14.94 -3.40
N ARG A 85 -7.68 13.91 -4.03
CA ARG A 85 -9.10 13.58 -3.94
C ARG A 85 -9.29 12.23 -3.26
N PHE A 86 -10.07 12.21 -2.20
CA PHE A 86 -10.36 11.00 -1.40
C PHE A 86 -11.80 10.55 -1.59
N TYR A 87 -11.99 9.31 -1.99
CA TYR A 87 -13.28 8.63 -2.02
C TYR A 87 -13.43 7.80 -0.74
N CYS A 88 -14.43 8.12 0.08
CA CYS A 88 -14.54 7.61 1.44
C CYS A 88 -15.85 6.85 1.70
N THR A 89 -15.79 5.77 2.48
CA THR A 89 -16.98 5.23 3.13
C THR A 89 -17.39 6.13 4.31
N GLU A 90 -18.67 6.16 4.67
CA GLU A 90 -19.16 7.04 5.76
C GLU A 90 -18.61 6.60 7.14
N ASN A 91 -18.28 5.33 7.31
CA ASN A 91 -17.83 4.75 8.58
C ASN A 91 -16.33 4.92 8.87
N VAL A 92 -15.58 5.66 8.03
CA VAL A 92 -14.17 5.92 8.29
C VAL A 92 -14.01 6.78 9.55
N THR A 93 -13.16 6.33 10.48
CA THR A 93 -12.88 7.06 11.73
C THR A 93 -12.09 8.34 11.42
N ASN A 94 -12.40 9.45 12.11
CA ASN A 94 -11.74 10.76 11.91
C ASN A 94 -11.91 11.38 10.50
N LEU A 95 -12.94 10.97 9.74
CA LEU A 95 -13.24 11.51 8.41
C LEU A 95 -13.40 13.05 8.38
N ASP A 96 -13.85 13.65 9.48
CA ASP A 96 -13.99 15.11 9.62
C ASP A 96 -12.66 15.84 9.42
N LYS A 97 -11.51 15.20 9.68
CA LYS A 97 -10.20 15.81 9.39
C LYS A 97 -10.00 16.08 7.90
N LEU A 98 -10.45 15.16 7.05
CA LEU A 98 -10.37 15.31 5.59
C LEU A 98 -11.43 16.30 5.11
N LEU A 99 -12.67 16.18 5.61
CA LEU A 99 -13.79 17.04 5.20
C LEU A 99 -13.55 18.53 5.51
N ASN A 100 -12.80 18.83 6.58
CA ASN A 100 -12.49 20.21 6.98
C ASN A 100 -11.14 20.71 6.43
N ASN A 101 -10.50 19.99 5.51
CA ASN A 101 -9.20 20.36 4.96
C ASN A 101 -9.33 20.92 3.52
N ASP A 102 -9.18 22.24 3.39
CA ASP A 102 -9.31 22.97 2.12
C ASP A 102 -8.23 22.62 1.07
N LEU A 103 -7.18 21.89 1.45
CA LEU A 103 -6.12 21.45 0.53
C LEU A 103 -6.49 20.18 -0.26
N CYS A 104 -7.63 19.55 0.05
CA CYS A 104 -8.06 18.33 -0.62
C CYS A 104 -9.52 18.38 -1.07
N GLU A 105 -9.93 17.39 -1.85
CA GLU A 105 -11.32 17.10 -2.14
C GLU A 105 -11.72 15.76 -1.51
N VAL A 106 -12.93 15.68 -0.98
CA VAL A 106 -13.48 14.48 -0.37
C VAL A 106 -14.82 14.18 -1.01
N ILE A 107 -15.09 12.91 -1.27
CA ILE A 107 -16.38 12.41 -1.73
C ILE A 107 -16.75 11.23 -0.85
N VAL A 108 -17.76 11.41 0.00
CA VAL A 108 -18.34 10.34 0.82
C VAL A 108 -19.50 9.75 0.03
N LEU A 109 -19.45 8.45 -0.24
CA LEU A 109 -20.46 7.79 -1.08
C LEU A 109 -20.84 6.39 -0.60
N GLU A 110 -21.98 5.92 -1.08
CA GLU A 110 -22.45 4.53 -0.93
C GLU A 110 -22.46 3.87 -2.30
N SER A 111 -21.95 2.64 -2.40
CA SER A 111 -21.93 1.86 -3.64
C SER A 111 -21.89 0.37 -3.33
N LYS A 112 -22.36 -0.45 -4.29
CA LYS A 112 -22.09 -1.90 -4.31
C LYS A 112 -20.70 -2.23 -4.85
N ILE A 113 -20.14 -1.33 -5.67
CA ILE A 113 -18.77 -1.45 -6.17
C ILE A 113 -17.84 -1.36 -4.97
N PHE A 114 -16.91 -2.30 -4.89
CA PHE A 114 -15.97 -2.35 -3.78
C PHE A 114 -15.12 -1.06 -3.71
N PRO A 115 -14.89 -0.46 -2.51
CA PRO A 115 -14.26 0.85 -2.36
C PRO A 115 -12.89 1.05 -3.00
N MET A 116 -12.12 -0.03 -3.18
CA MET A 116 -10.85 -0.02 -3.91
C MET A 116 -10.97 0.65 -5.29
N TYR A 117 -12.07 0.46 -6.01
CA TYR A 117 -12.26 1.05 -7.33
C TYR A 117 -12.61 2.53 -7.33
N TRP A 118 -13.05 3.09 -6.19
CA TRP A 118 -13.62 4.44 -6.18
C TRP A 118 -12.58 5.51 -6.55
N ARG A 119 -11.29 5.27 -6.27
CA ARG A 119 -10.19 6.10 -6.76
C ARG A 119 -10.09 6.16 -8.29
N PHE A 120 -10.79 5.31 -9.04
CA PHE A 120 -10.86 5.40 -10.52
C PHE A 120 -11.99 6.31 -10.99
N PHE A 121 -12.97 6.65 -10.14
CA PHE A 121 -14.14 7.45 -10.55
C PHE A 121 -13.78 8.89 -10.95
N ALA A 122 -12.63 9.41 -10.50
CA ALA A 122 -12.14 10.73 -10.90
C ALA A 122 -11.90 10.85 -12.42
N ILE A 123 -11.77 9.73 -13.13
CA ILE A 123 -11.51 9.68 -14.57
C ILE A 123 -12.73 10.12 -15.38
N ASP A 124 -13.94 9.88 -14.87
CA ASP A 124 -15.18 10.29 -15.52
C ASP A 124 -15.68 11.69 -15.09
N ASP A 125 -14.95 12.37 -14.19
CA ASP A 125 -15.25 13.76 -13.81
C ASP A 125 -14.88 14.70 -14.98
N PRO A 126 -15.85 15.41 -15.59
CA PRO A 126 -15.60 16.25 -16.75
C PRO A 126 -14.81 17.52 -16.42
N LEU A 127 -14.54 17.80 -15.14
CA LEU A 127 -13.68 18.91 -14.71
C LEU A 127 -12.20 18.52 -14.55
N VAL A 128 -11.86 17.26 -14.78
CA VAL A 128 -10.52 16.70 -14.54
C VAL A 128 -9.82 16.40 -15.85
N ASP A 129 -8.62 16.95 -16.05
CA ASP A 129 -7.79 16.73 -17.24
C ASP A 129 -6.86 15.53 -17.07
N VAL A 130 -6.38 15.29 -15.84
CA VAL A 130 -5.42 14.24 -15.54
C VAL A 130 -5.71 13.62 -14.18
N VAL A 131 -5.66 12.30 -14.12
CA VAL A 131 -5.74 11.54 -12.87
C VAL A 131 -4.47 10.73 -12.69
N CYS A 132 -3.87 10.81 -11.50
CA CYS A 132 -2.94 9.82 -10.98
C CYS A 132 -3.67 9.03 -9.89
N VAL A 133 -3.59 7.71 -9.93
CA VAL A 133 -4.27 6.83 -8.99
C VAL A 133 -3.26 6.27 -7.99
N ARG A 134 -3.55 6.40 -6.69
CA ARG A 134 -2.67 6.00 -5.60
C ARG A 134 -3.42 5.24 -4.51
N ASP A 135 -2.71 4.33 -3.86
CA ASP A 135 -3.18 3.74 -2.62
C ASP A 135 -2.87 4.69 -1.46
N SER A 136 -3.83 4.88 -0.55
CA SER A 136 -3.71 5.85 0.56
C SER A 136 -2.69 5.44 1.61
N ASP A 137 -2.35 4.14 1.66
CA ASP A 137 -1.28 3.60 2.49
C ASP A 137 0.10 3.68 1.79
N SER A 138 0.23 4.38 0.66
CA SER A 138 1.51 4.69 0.01
C SER A 138 1.70 6.20 -0.11
N SER A 139 2.94 6.70 -0.05
CA SER A 139 3.19 8.15 -0.13
C SER A 139 3.54 8.61 -1.53
N VAL A 140 2.95 9.73 -1.91
CA VAL A 140 3.47 10.50 -3.03
C VAL A 140 4.87 11.04 -2.73
N ASN A 141 5.73 11.15 -3.74
CA ASN A 141 7.13 11.53 -3.55
C ASN A 141 7.77 12.21 -4.78
N LYS A 142 9.01 12.69 -4.61
CA LYS A 142 9.69 13.45 -5.66
C LYS A 142 10.06 12.60 -6.87
N LYS A 143 10.48 11.35 -6.65
CA LYS A 143 10.84 10.40 -7.73
C LYS A 143 9.66 10.17 -8.67
N GLU A 144 8.49 9.90 -8.11
CA GLU A 144 7.28 9.69 -8.90
C GLU A 144 6.84 10.99 -9.61
N TYR A 145 7.00 12.15 -8.97
CA TYR A 145 6.62 13.44 -9.55
C TYR A 145 7.39 13.72 -10.84
N LEU A 146 8.69 13.42 -10.84
CA LEU A 146 9.51 13.58 -12.03
C LEU A 146 9.04 12.67 -13.17
N ALA A 147 8.67 11.42 -12.88
CA ALA A 147 8.10 10.50 -13.85
C ALA A 147 6.75 10.98 -14.40
N VAL A 148 5.87 11.51 -13.53
CA VAL A 148 4.60 12.11 -13.95
C VAL A 148 4.84 13.33 -14.84
N GLU A 149 5.77 14.22 -14.48
CA GLU A 149 6.11 15.39 -15.30
C GLU A 149 6.68 15.02 -16.68
N GLU A 150 7.53 13.99 -16.76
CA GLU A 150 8.00 13.46 -18.04
C GLU A 150 6.83 12.94 -18.89
N TRP A 151 5.95 12.13 -18.29
CA TRP A 151 4.76 11.64 -18.97
C TRP A 151 3.82 12.76 -19.45
N LEU A 152 3.60 13.79 -18.62
CA LEU A 152 2.76 14.94 -18.96
C LEU A 152 3.29 15.69 -20.19
N LYS A 153 4.62 15.86 -20.30
CA LYS A 153 5.28 16.48 -21.47
C LYS A 153 5.16 15.62 -22.73
N GLY A 154 5.03 14.31 -22.57
CA GLY A 154 4.84 13.36 -23.67
C GLY A 154 3.42 13.35 -24.26
N ASN A 155 3.26 12.60 -25.34
CA ASN A 155 1.96 12.41 -26.02
C ASN A 155 1.20 11.14 -25.60
N LYS A 156 1.78 10.34 -24.68
CA LYS A 156 1.16 9.11 -24.17
C LYS A 156 -0.02 9.46 -23.28
N ARG A 157 -1.11 8.71 -23.43
CA ARG A 157 -2.35 8.91 -22.68
C ARG A 157 -2.34 8.20 -21.33
N PHE A 158 -1.64 7.08 -21.24
CA PHE A 158 -1.59 6.21 -20.06
C PHE A 158 -0.17 6.14 -19.52
N HIS A 159 -0.03 6.10 -18.20
CA HIS A 159 1.24 6.06 -17.49
C HIS A 159 1.19 4.99 -16.42
N THR A 160 2.23 4.18 -16.35
CA THR A 160 2.42 3.15 -15.33
C THR A 160 3.81 3.27 -14.72
N MET A 161 3.99 2.68 -13.54
CA MET A 161 5.26 2.70 -12.83
C MET A 161 5.55 1.35 -12.17
N HIS A 162 6.80 0.88 -12.29
CA HIS A 162 7.30 -0.38 -11.72
C HIS A 162 8.66 -0.16 -11.05
N ASP A 163 8.66 0.33 -9.81
CA ASP A 163 9.88 0.78 -9.14
C ASP A 163 10.58 -0.25 -8.22
N ALA A 164 10.02 -1.45 -8.08
CA ALA A 164 10.57 -2.50 -7.21
C ALA A 164 10.97 -3.71 -8.05
N ASP A 165 12.28 -3.96 -8.19
CA ASP A 165 12.83 -5.11 -8.93
C ASP A 165 12.90 -6.35 -8.04
N SER A 166 11.73 -6.84 -7.64
CA SER A 166 11.59 -8.14 -6.97
C SER A 166 10.64 -9.02 -7.78
N PRO A 167 10.88 -10.35 -7.89
CA PRO A 167 9.95 -11.27 -8.55
C PRO A 167 8.53 -11.23 -7.95
N CYS A 168 8.42 -10.82 -6.68
CA CYS A 168 7.16 -10.75 -5.94
C CYS A 168 6.60 -9.32 -5.84
N ALA A 169 7.36 -8.29 -6.22
CA ALA A 169 6.93 -6.90 -6.16
C ALA A 169 6.79 -6.31 -7.57
N HIS A 170 5.72 -5.54 -7.78
CA HIS A 170 5.47 -4.84 -9.03
C HIS A 170 5.47 -5.75 -10.27
N ALA A 171 4.82 -6.93 -10.15
CA ALA A 171 4.80 -7.95 -11.18
C ALA A 171 3.60 -7.91 -12.14
N LYS A 172 2.54 -7.14 -11.80
CA LYS A 172 1.37 -6.97 -12.67
C LYS A 172 1.68 -6.03 -13.81
N ILE A 173 0.92 -6.11 -14.91
CA ILE A 173 1.10 -5.22 -16.08
C ILE A 173 0.82 -3.76 -15.70
N VAL A 174 -0.19 -3.56 -14.84
CA VAL A 174 -0.52 -2.26 -14.26
C VAL A 174 -0.72 -2.45 -12.77
N MET A 175 0.07 -1.74 -11.97
CA MET A 175 -0.08 -1.71 -10.53
C MET A 175 -1.28 -0.84 -10.13
N GLY A 176 -2.10 -1.33 -9.19
CA GLY A 176 -3.39 -0.71 -8.83
C GLY A 176 -3.28 0.71 -8.24
N GLY A 177 -2.15 1.01 -7.61
CA GLY A 177 -1.85 2.28 -6.95
C GLY A 177 -0.70 3.07 -7.57
N MET A 178 -0.23 2.78 -8.79
CA MET A 178 0.91 3.47 -9.41
C MET A 178 0.71 3.72 -10.91
N TRP A 179 -0.40 4.36 -11.27
CA TRP A 179 -0.70 4.67 -12.67
C TRP A 179 -1.39 6.03 -12.82
N GLY A 180 -1.53 6.48 -14.06
CA GLY A 180 -2.24 7.71 -14.40
C GLY A 180 -2.78 7.73 -15.82
N ILE A 181 -3.76 8.59 -16.05
CA ILE A 181 -4.40 8.78 -17.36
C ILE A 181 -4.69 10.26 -17.62
N LYS A 182 -4.50 10.68 -18.87
CA LYS A 182 -5.01 11.95 -19.39
C LYS A 182 -6.47 11.73 -19.81
N CYS A 183 -7.40 12.41 -19.14
CA CYS A 183 -8.86 12.26 -19.23
C CYS A 183 -9.46 12.91 -20.48
N LYS A 184 -8.78 12.78 -21.63
CA LYS A 184 -9.28 13.29 -22.89
C LYS A 184 -10.45 12.41 -23.38
N ASP A 185 -11.64 12.99 -23.49
CA ASP A 185 -12.90 12.32 -23.84
C ASP A 185 -13.48 11.44 -22.72
N LYS A 186 -14.82 11.38 -22.62
CA LYS A 186 -15.52 10.54 -21.61
C LYS A 186 -15.22 9.06 -21.84
N THR A 187 -14.66 8.40 -20.83
CA THR A 187 -14.22 7.00 -20.90
C THR A 187 -15.19 6.00 -20.28
N PHE A 188 -16.22 6.45 -19.55
CA PHE A 188 -17.22 5.61 -18.89
C PHE A 188 -16.61 4.53 -17.97
N PHE A 189 -15.51 4.86 -17.27
CA PHE A 189 -14.79 3.93 -16.38
C PHE A 189 -15.68 3.40 -15.26
N THR A 190 -16.48 4.28 -14.65
CA THR A 190 -17.43 3.95 -13.58
C THR A 190 -18.39 2.86 -14.04
N ASN A 191 -18.87 2.95 -15.28
CA ASN A 191 -19.76 1.96 -15.86
C ASN A 191 -19.05 0.65 -16.18
N LEU A 192 -17.83 0.70 -16.72
CA LEU A 192 -17.02 -0.50 -16.97
C LEU A 192 -16.73 -1.26 -15.66
N ILE A 193 -16.43 -0.53 -14.58
CA ILE A 193 -16.22 -1.11 -13.25
C ILE A 193 -17.50 -1.75 -12.72
N ASP A 194 -18.65 -1.12 -12.89
CA ASP A 194 -19.94 -1.69 -12.48
C ASP A 194 -20.27 -2.99 -13.23
N LEU A 195 -20.06 -3.01 -14.55
CA LEU A 195 -20.24 -4.20 -15.38
C LEU A 195 -19.29 -5.32 -14.97
N TYR A 196 -18.01 -5.00 -14.74
CA TYR A 196 -17.02 -5.96 -14.29
C TYR A 196 -17.39 -6.51 -12.91
N SER A 197 -17.72 -5.64 -11.95
CA SER A 197 -18.17 -6.03 -10.61
C SER A 197 -19.42 -6.91 -10.65
N THR A 198 -20.39 -6.56 -11.50
CA THR A 198 -21.64 -7.33 -11.69
C THR A 198 -21.36 -8.75 -12.17
N SER A 199 -20.34 -8.95 -13.02
CA SER A 199 -19.97 -10.29 -13.50
C SER A 199 -19.52 -11.25 -12.40
N PHE A 200 -19.18 -10.71 -11.22
CA PHE A 200 -18.81 -11.44 -10.01
C PHE A 200 -19.79 -11.21 -8.85
N ASN A 201 -21.02 -10.76 -9.13
CA ASN A 201 -22.02 -10.41 -8.11
C ASN A 201 -21.51 -9.41 -7.05
N TYR A 202 -20.59 -8.52 -7.43
CA TYR A 202 -19.91 -7.57 -6.54
C TYR A 202 -19.05 -8.22 -5.45
N GLU A 203 -18.66 -9.49 -5.61
CA GLU A 203 -17.67 -10.12 -4.75
C GLU A 203 -16.26 -9.56 -5.07
N TRP A 204 -15.49 -9.32 -4.01
CA TRP A 204 -14.14 -8.76 -4.10
C TRP A 204 -13.10 -9.76 -3.60
N TRP A 205 -11.92 -9.73 -4.22
CA TRP A 205 -10.72 -10.43 -3.77
C TRP A 205 -9.48 -9.56 -3.97
N TYR A 206 -8.41 -9.93 -3.27
CA TYR A 206 -7.13 -9.22 -3.35
C TYR A 206 -6.56 -9.24 -4.78
N GLY A 207 -6.20 -8.06 -5.30
CA GLY A 207 -5.62 -7.89 -6.64
C GLY A 207 -6.64 -7.77 -7.78
N GLN A 208 -7.95 -7.78 -7.49
CA GLN A 208 -9.00 -7.68 -8.50
C GLN A 208 -8.95 -6.36 -9.31
N ASP A 209 -8.53 -5.25 -8.70
CA ASP A 209 -8.30 -3.99 -9.39
C ASP A 209 -7.19 -4.07 -10.43
N GLN A 210 -6.10 -4.77 -10.12
CA GLN A 210 -5.00 -5.02 -11.04
C GLN A 210 -5.42 -5.94 -12.18
N GLU A 211 -6.25 -6.95 -11.90
CA GLU A 211 -6.85 -7.81 -12.93
C GLU A 211 -7.78 -7.01 -13.85
N PHE A 212 -8.61 -6.13 -13.31
CA PHE A 212 -9.44 -5.22 -14.09
C PHE A 212 -8.58 -4.31 -15.00
N LEU A 213 -7.53 -3.70 -14.44
CA LEU A 213 -6.63 -2.85 -15.22
C LEU A 213 -5.94 -3.63 -16.34
N GLU A 214 -5.44 -4.83 -16.06
CA GLU A 214 -4.77 -5.68 -17.03
C GLU A 214 -5.71 -6.16 -18.15
N GLN A 215 -6.93 -6.58 -17.81
CA GLN A 215 -7.85 -7.22 -18.76
C GLN A 215 -8.73 -6.22 -19.51
N GLN A 216 -9.18 -5.15 -18.84
CA GLN A 216 -10.20 -4.24 -19.37
C GLN A 216 -9.61 -2.91 -19.85
N ILE A 217 -8.62 -2.37 -19.13
CA ILE A 217 -8.12 -1.00 -19.35
C ILE A 217 -6.87 -0.98 -20.23
N PHE A 218 -5.82 -1.71 -19.84
CA PHE A 218 -4.54 -1.70 -20.52
C PHE A 218 -4.63 -2.02 -22.03
N PRO A 219 -5.45 -2.97 -22.51
CA PRO A 219 -5.58 -3.24 -23.94
C PRO A 219 -6.05 -2.03 -24.77
N LEU A 220 -6.82 -1.11 -24.17
CA LEU A 220 -7.30 0.12 -24.80
C LEU A 220 -6.19 1.16 -24.97
N PHE A 221 -5.17 1.12 -24.09
CA PHE A 221 -4.14 2.15 -24.01
C PHE A 221 -2.72 1.65 -24.29
N LYS A 222 -2.52 0.35 -24.55
CA LYS A 222 -1.18 -0.24 -24.76
C LYS A 222 -0.31 0.49 -25.80
N ASN A 223 -0.92 1.05 -26.85
CA ASN A 223 -0.21 1.78 -27.90
C ASN A 223 0.07 3.26 -27.54
N SER A 224 -0.50 3.74 -26.44
CA SER A 224 -0.37 5.09 -25.89
C SER A 224 0.01 5.04 -24.40
N CYS A 225 0.90 4.09 -24.05
CA CYS A 225 1.44 3.91 -22.71
C CYS A 225 2.90 4.35 -22.65
N ILE A 226 3.33 4.86 -21.49
CA ILE A 226 4.72 4.96 -21.05
C ILE A 226 4.80 4.33 -19.66
N ASP A 227 5.79 3.48 -19.46
CA ASP A 227 6.03 2.80 -18.20
C ASP A 227 7.37 3.26 -17.62
N HIS A 228 7.39 3.81 -16.40
CA HIS A 228 8.67 4.10 -15.74
C HIS A 228 9.05 2.94 -14.85
N SER A 229 10.20 2.32 -15.10
CA SER A 229 10.61 1.08 -14.45
C SER A 229 12.04 1.18 -13.91
N SER A 230 12.24 0.60 -12.73
CA SER A 230 13.56 0.32 -12.16
C SER A 230 13.97 -1.14 -12.34
N HIS A 231 13.19 -1.94 -13.10
CA HIS A 231 13.54 -3.31 -13.39
C HIS A 231 14.78 -3.37 -14.27
N THR A 232 15.73 -4.21 -13.85
CA THR A 232 16.96 -4.48 -14.62
C THR A 232 16.66 -5.13 -15.97
N VAL A 233 15.54 -5.85 -16.08
CA VAL A 233 15.02 -6.41 -17.32
C VAL A 233 13.79 -5.61 -17.75
N ILE A 234 13.88 -4.95 -18.91
CA ILE A 234 12.74 -4.27 -19.54
C ILE A 234 11.64 -5.32 -19.77
N ARG A 235 10.55 -5.20 -19.02
CA ARG A 235 9.40 -6.11 -19.13
C ARG A 235 8.50 -5.74 -20.31
N TRP A 236 8.42 -4.45 -20.65
CA TRP A 236 7.51 -3.94 -21.66
C TRP A 236 8.22 -3.05 -22.68
N ASP A 237 7.82 -3.12 -23.96
CA ASP A 237 8.41 -2.32 -25.05
C ASP A 237 8.31 -0.79 -24.83
N HIS A 238 7.43 -0.36 -23.93
CA HIS A 238 7.20 1.04 -23.57
C HIS A 238 7.79 1.42 -22.20
N SER A 239 8.58 0.54 -21.58
CA SER A 239 9.29 0.83 -20.34
C SER A 239 10.52 1.70 -20.58
N VAL A 240 10.67 2.71 -19.74
CA VAL A 240 11.80 3.64 -19.68
C VAL A 240 12.30 3.72 -18.23
N PRO A 241 13.58 4.09 -17.99
CA PRO A 241 14.05 4.35 -16.64
C PRO A 241 13.29 5.49 -15.96
N PHE A 242 13.22 5.49 -14.62
CA PHE A 242 12.80 6.68 -13.87
C PHE A 242 13.74 7.86 -14.15
N PRO A 243 13.23 9.12 -14.18
CA PRO A 243 14.09 10.28 -14.30
C PRO A 243 15.01 10.42 -13.08
N GLU A 244 16.23 10.92 -13.30
CA GLU A 244 17.21 11.11 -12.24
C GLU A 244 16.81 12.24 -11.26
N GLY A 245 17.25 12.12 -10.01
CA GLY A 245 17.26 13.24 -9.04
C GLY A 245 16.05 13.36 -8.11
N GLY A 246 15.16 12.36 -8.07
CA GLY A 246 14.07 12.31 -7.09
C GLY A 246 14.29 11.24 -6.02
N ASP A 247 14.00 11.59 -4.77
CA ASP A 247 13.92 10.63 -3.65
C ASP A 247 12.48 10.13 -3.43
N THR A 248 12.37 9.00 -2.74
CA THR A 248 11.12 8.33 -2.35
C THR A 248 10.65 8.72 -0.95
N GLY A 249 11.30 9.71 -0.31
CA GLY A 249 11.05 10.10 1.06
C GLY A 249 11.23 8.95 2.06
N LEU A 250 10.12 8.46 2.60
CA LEU A 250 10.09 7.40 3.61
C LEU A 250 10.09 5.98 3.04
N GLY A 251 9.67 5.80 1.78
CA GLY A 251 9.61 4.50 1.13
C GLY A 251 10.92 4.13 0.44
N ALA A 252 11.13 2.83 0.16
CA ALA A 252 12.27 2.37 -0.64
C ALA A 252 12.02 2.48 -2.16
N PHE A 253 10.77 2.52 -2.58
CA PHE A 253 10.36 2.61 -3.97
C PHE A 253 9.01 3.35 -4.11
N VAL A 254 8.66 3.78 -5.32
CA VAL A 254 7.36 4.38 -5.62
C VAL A 254 6.24 3.36 -5.39
N GLY A 255 5.26 3.69 -4.55
CA GLY A 255 4.18 2.78 -4.16
C GLY A 255 4.49 1.92 -2.93
N ASP A 256 5.63 2.13 -2.28
CA ASP A 256 5.93 1.51 -0.99
C ASP A 256 4.96 1.99 0.09
N ARG A 257 4.59 1.08 0.99
CA ARG A 257 3.59 1.38 2.01
C ARG A 257 4.20 2.26 3.10
N ILE A 258 3.49 3.32 3.46
CA ILE A 258 3.80 4.20 4.58
C ILE A 258 3.69 3.38 5.87
N ASN A 259 4.84 3.14 6.49
CA ASN A 259 4.86 2.58 7.82
C ASN A 259 4.47 3.68 8.86
N PRO A 260 3.48 3.45 9.75
CA PRO A 260 3.07 4.42 10.77
C PRO A 260 4.21 4.90 11.69
N VAL A 261 5.25 4.08 11.87
CA VAL A 261 6.46 4.43 12.61
C VAL A 261 7.34 5.38 11.80
N GLN A 262 7.54 5.10 10.52
CA GLN A 262 8.38 5.92 9.64
C GLN A 262 7.76 7.30 9.38
N SER A 263 6.43 7.38 9.26
CA SER A 263 5.68 8.62 9.08
C SER A 263 5.59 9.49 10.33
N LYS A 264 6.18 9.06 11.46
CA LYS A 264 6.11 9.70 12.78
C LYS A 264 4.68 9.90 13.30
N GLN A 265 3.70 9.19 12.73
CA GLN A 265 2.35 9.13 13.26
C GLN A 265 2.34 8.39 14.61
N VAL A 266 3.26 7.43 14.75
CA VAL A 266 3.56 6.76 16.02
C VAL A 266 5.00 7.03 16.40
N ASP A 267 5.20 7.86 17.43
CA ASP A 267 6.52 8.05 18.03
C ASP A 267 6.83 6.91 19.02
N LEU A 268 7.52 5.88 18.53
CA LEU A 268 7.99 4.76 19.35
C LEU A 268 8.90 5.22 20.51
N SER A 269 9.47 6.43 20.45
CA SER A 269 10.31 6.94 21.55
C SER A 269 9.54 7.28 22.81
N LEU A 270 8.21 7.41 22.71
CA LEU A 270 7.31 7.62 23.85
C LEU A 270 6.95 6.31 24.58
N PHE A 271 7.39 5.16 24.06
CA PHE A 271 7.09 3.85 24.61
C PHE A 271 8.28 3.27 25.38
N SER A 272 8.14 2.05 25.88
CA SER A 272 9.05 1.44 26.86
C SER A 272 10.44 1.07 26.27
N LEU A 273 11.20 2.06 25.81
CA LEU A 273 12.49 1.90 25.14
C LEU A 273 13.56 1.24 26.02
N ASP A 274 13.45 1.42 27.33
CA ASP A 274 14.38 0.85 28.32
C ASP A 274 13.91 -0.50 28.87
N SER A 275 12.80 -1.05 28.36
CA SER A 275 12.32 -2.36 28.80
C SER A 275 13.29 -3.46 28.38
N ASN A 276 13.56 -4.38 29.32
CA ASN A 276 14.30 -5.60 29.06
C ASN A 276 13.43 -6.71 28.41
N LYS A 277 12.19 -6.37 28.02
CA LYS A 277 11.28 -7.24 27.28
C LYS A 277 11.11 -6.69 25.88
N ILE A 278 11.14 -7.56 24.88
CA ILE A 278 11.11 -7.15 23.47
C ILE A 278 9.84 -7.67 22.80
N PHE A 279 9.24 -6.81 21.98
CA PHE A 279 8.34 -7.22 20.91
C PHE A 279 9.12 -7.12 19.59
N LEU A 280 9.50 -8.26 19.02
CA LEU A 280 10.35 -8.34 17.84
C LEU A 280 9.47 -8.50 16.60
N PHE A 281 9.59 -7.57 15.65
CA PHE A 281 8.73 -7.50 14.49
C PHE A 281 9.52 -7.68 13.19
N CYS A 282 9.22 -8.73 12.44
CA CYS A 282 9.73 -8.98 11.08
C CYS A 282 8.54 -9.15 10.10
N HIS A 283 8.82 -9.41 8.82
CA HIS A 283 7.81 -9.61 7.75
C HIS A 283 7.02 -10.94 7.86
N GLN A 284 7.34 -11.75 8.89
CA GLN A 284 6.58 -12.92 9.37
C GLN A 284 6.39 -14.06 8.37
N ALA A 285 7.13 -14.09 7.27
CA ALA A 285 7.22 -15.28 6.42
C ALA A 285 8.10 -16.34 7.09
N PHE A 286 7.89 -17.62 6.76
CA PHE A 286 8.70 -18.71 7.29
C PHE A 286 10.21 -18.50 7.04
N ASP A 287 10.57 -18.07 5.83
CA ASP A 287 11.97 -17.83 5.45
C ASP A 287 12.59 -16.65 6.22
N ASP A 288 11.80 -15.66 6.64
CA ASP A 288 12.27 -14.58 7.51
C ASP A 288 12.71 -15.12 8.88
N PHE A 289 12.00 -16.12 9.42
CA PHE A 289 12.33 -16.75 10.70
C PHE A 289 13.57 -17.65 10.62
N LEU A 290 13.81 -18.28 9.47
CA LEU A 290 15.09 -18.96 9.20
C LEU A 290 16.23 -17.95 9.19
N ALA A 291 16.07 -16.88 8.40
CA ALA A 291 17.05 -15.82 8.25
C ALA A 291 17.34 -15.10 9.57
N CYS A 292 16.35 -14.91 10.44
CA CYS A 292 16.57 -14.24 11.72
C CYS A 292 16.81 -15.20 12.90
N ASN A 293 16.94 -16.51 12.69
CA ASN A 293 17.05 -17.50 13.77
C ASN A 293 18.19 -17.18 14.74
N GLY A 294 19.39 -16.89 14.22
CA GLY A 294 20.54 -16.49 15.03
C GLY A 294 20.31 -15.20 15.81
N LEU A 295 19.61 -14.23 15.23
CA LEU A 295 19.23 -12.97 15.88
C LEU A 295 18.21 -13.18 16.98
N VAL A 296 17.16 -13.98 16.76
CA VAL A 296 16.14 -14.30 17.77
C VAL A 296 16.81 -14.94 18.99
N ARG A 297 17.71 -15.90 18.74
CA ARG A 297 18.51 -16.56 19.79
C ARG A 297 19.41 -15.57 20.53
N HIS A 298 20.11 -14.72 19.78
CA HIS A 298 20.94 -13.67 20.37
C HIS A 298 20.14 -12.71 21.26
N LEU A 299 18.94 -12.32 20.84
CA LEU A 299 18.07 -11.45 21.63
C LEU A 299 17.49 -12.18 22.85
N SER A 300 17.14 -13.45 22.71
CA SER A 300 16.66 -14.32 23.80
C SER A 300 17.69 -14.45 24.93
N GLU A 301 18.99 -14.53 24.63
CA GLU A 301 20.04 -14.55 25.66
C GLU A 301 20.16 -13.23 26.44
N LYS A 302 19.73 -12.12 25.86
CA LYS A 302 19.98 -10.77 26.39
C LYS A 302 18.77 -10.14 27.09
N HIS A 303 17.59 -10.72 26.94
CA HIS A 303 16.33 -10.10 27.35
C HIS A 303 15.48 -11.06 28.17
N GLU A 304 14.68 -10.52 29.08
CA GLU A 304 13.85 -11.31 29.99
C GLU A 304 12.75 -12.06 29.25
N GLU A 305 12.18 -11.44 28.23
CA GLU A 305 11.03 -11.96 27.48
C GLU A 305 11.02 -11.42 26.06
N LEU A 306 10.74 -12.30 25.11
CA LEU A 306 10.57 -11.95 23.70
C LEU A 306 9.17 -12.35 23.25
N ILE A 307 8.49 -11.43 22.57
CA ILE A 307 7.24 -11.69 21.88
C ILE A 307 7.50 -11.68 20.38
N LEU A 308 7.13 -12.77 19.71
CA LEU A 308 7.16 -12.91 18.26
C LEU A 308 5.73 -13.00 17.71
N PRO A 309 5.27 -12.02 16.91
CA PRO A 309 4.04 -12.16 16.15
C PRO A 309 4.27 -13.11 14.95
N ILE A 310 3.34 -14.04 14.70
CA ILE A 310 3.45 -15.05 13.63
C ILE A 310 2.10 -15.25 12.93
N LYS A 311 2.11 -15.23 11.60
CA LYS A 311 0.93 -15.56 10.77
C LYS A 311 0.47 -16.99 11.05
N LYS A 312 -0.83 -17.21 11.15
CA LYS A 312 -1.42 -18.47 11.65
C LYS A 312 -0.89 -19.72 10.92
N GLU A 313 -0.66 -19.60 9.62
CA GLU A 313 -0.11 -20.64 8.76
C GLU A 313 1.33 -21.06 9.14
N ASN A 314 2.14 -20.15 9.68
CA ASN A 314 3.54 -20.40 10.03
C ASN A 314 3.72 -20.76 11.52
N LEU A 315 2.66 -20.63 12.34
CA LEU A 315 2.75 -20.71 13.80
C LEU A 315 3.34 -22.05 14.29
N ASN A 316 2.90 -23.17 13.71
CA ASN A 316 3.37 -24.49 14.12
C ASN A 316 4.87 -24.65 13.85
N ALA A 317 5.30 -24.39 12.62
CA ALA A 317 6.68 -24.60 12.21
C ALA A 317 7.67 -23.65 12.89
N VAL A 318 7.29 -22.37 13.04
CA VAL A 318 8.12 -21.37 13.71
C VAL A 318 8.18 -21.63 15.22
N SER A 319 7.06 -22.01 15.86
CA SER A 319 7.10 -22.38 17.29
C SER A 319 7.96 -23.62 17.55
N TYR A 320 7.94 -24.60 16.63
CA TYR A 320 8.85 -25.73 16.68
C TYR A 320 10.32 -25.30 16.56
N MET A 321 10.62 -24.39 15.63
CA MET A 321 11.98 -23.90 15.34
C MET A 321 12.68 -23.31 16.58
N PHE A 322 11.91 -22.70 17.47
CA PHE A 322 12.39 -22.04 18.68
C PHE A 322 11.87 -22.68 19.97
N ARG A 323 11.41 -23.95 19.92
CA ARG A 323 10.79 -24.64 21.06
C ARG A 323 11.69 -24.78 22.29
N ASP A 324 13.00 -24.66 22.08
CA ASP A 324 14.02 -24.71 23.13
C ASP A 324 14.16 -23.40 23.90
N LEU A 325 13.56 -22.29 23.43
CA LEU A 325 13.66 -20.97 24.07
C LEU A 325 12.47 -20.71 25.01
N GLU A 326 12.69 -20.86 26.32
CA GLU A 326 11.62 -20.72 27.33
C GLU A 326 11.09 -19.28 27.50
N ASN A 327 11.92 -18.27 27.22
CA ASN A 327 11.55 -16.87 27.34
C ASN A 327 10.93 -16.28 26.05
N LEU A 328 10.73 -17.11 25.03
CA LEU A 328 10.10 -16.72 23.78
C LEU A 328 8.62 -17.09 23.79
N LYS A 329 7.76 -16.12 23.49
CA LYS A 329 6.32 -16.31 23.37
C LYS A 329 5.85 -15.88 21.99
N PHE A 330 4.80 -16.53 21.54
CA PHE A 330 4.22 -16.32 20.22
C PHE A 330 2.85 -15.67 20.31
N VAL A 331 2.56 -14.77 19.39
CA VAL A 331 1.22 -14.21 19.21
C VAL A 331 0.77 -14.49 17.78
N SER A 332 -0.36 -15.18 17.63
CA SER A 332 -0.96 -15.41 16.31
C SER A 332 -1.54 -14.10 15.79
N ILE A 333 -1.31 -13.84 14.51
CA ILE A 333 -1.74 -12.61 13.83
C ILE A 333 -2.36 -12.93 12.46
N GLU A 334 -3.13 -11.98 11.94
CA GLU A 334 -3.75 -12.06 10.61
C GLU A 334 -2.85 -11.46 9.53
N ASP A 335 -2.28 -10.28 9.80
CA ASP A 335 -1.37 -9.55 8.93
C ASP A 335 -0.43 -8.66 9.76
N ASP A 336 0.55 -8.03 9.09
CA ASP A 336 1.52 -7.15 9.72
C ASP A 336 0.86 -5.98 10.48
N ASN A 337 -0.29 -5.47 10.01
CA ASN A 337 -0.99 -4.38 10.69
C ASN A 337 -1.66 -4.88 11.98
N ASN A 338 -2.29 -6.06 11.95
CA ASN A 338 -2.84 -6.70 13.12
C ASN A 338 -1.76 -6.92 14.19
N ALA A 339 -0.56 -7.34 13.79
CA ALA A 339 0.59 -7.49 14.68
C ALA A 339 1.00 -6.16 15.33
N PHE A 340 1.03 -5.06 14.55
CA PHE A 340 1.39 -3.75 15.08
C PHE A 340 0.31 -3.20 16.03
N ASN A 341 -0.97 -3.41 15.72
CA ASN A 341 -2.08 -3.04 16.61
C ASN A 341 -2.04 -3.81 17.93
N ILE A 342 -1.77 -5.12 17.89
CA ILE A 342 -1.55 -5.92 19.10
C ILE A 342 -0.42 -5.35 19.94
N TYR A 343 0.68 -4.92 19.31
CA TYR A 343 1.76 -4.24 20.02
C TYR A 343 1.25 -2.97 20.72
N LEU A 344 0.55 -2.10 19.99
CA LEU A 344 0.02 -0.85 20.53
C LEU A 344 -0.98 -1.07 21.67
N ASP A 345 -1.81 -2.10 21.60
CA ASP A 345 -2.88 -2.32 22.58
C ASP A 345 -2.36 -3.03 23.83
N SER A 346 -1.51 -4.03 23.64
CA SER A 346 -1.15 -4.97 24.71
C SER A 346 0.28 -4.83 25.21
N TYR A 347 1.20 -4.30 24.39
CA TYR A 347 2.63 -4.42 24.66
C TYR A 347 3.38 -3.07 24.75
N LYS A 348 2.88 -1.96 24.20
CA LYS A 348 3.61 -0.67 24.16
C LYS A 348 4.12 -0.17 25.52
N LYS A 349 3.41 -0.49 26.61
CA LYS A 349 3.76 -0.07 27.98
C LYS A 349 4.69 -1.04 28.71
N SER A 350 4.95 -2.22 28.17
CA SER A 350 5.71 -3.28 28.83
C SER A 350 6.88 -3.80 28.01
N HIS A 351 6.81 -3.71 26.68
CA HIS A 351 7.81 -4.24 25.77
C HIS A 351 8.35 -3.14 24.85
N ARG A 352 9.66 -3.18 24.66
CA ARG A 352 10.36 -2.40 23.65
C ARG A 352 10.06 -2.96 22.28
N PHE A 353 9.62 -2.11 21.34
CA PHE A 353 9.49 -2.51 19.94
C PHE A 353 10.86 -2.58 19.28
N ILE A 354 11.16 -3.71 18.63
CA ILE A 354 12.30 -3.84 17.72
C ILE A 354 11.76 -4.32 16.39
N GLY A 355 11.69 -3.41 15.42
CA GLY A 355 11.33 -3.77 14.05
C GLY A 355 12.56 -4.10 13.20
N LEU A 356 12.36 -4.97 12.22
CA LEU A 356 13.32 -5.38 11.20
C LEU A 356 12.74 -5.11 9.80
N GLY A 357 13.62 -5.08 8.81
CA GLY A 357 13.28 -4.74 7.43
C GLY A 357 12.71 -3.33 7.32
N PHE A 358 11.59 -3.18 6.62
CA PHE A 358 10.89 -1.90 6.54
C PHE A 358 10.29 -1.43 7.88
N TRP A 359 10.26 -2.27 8.92
CA TRP A 359 9.88 -1.87 10.28
C TRP A 359 11.07 -1.43 11.13
N GLY A 360 12.29 -1.51 10.58
CA GLY A 360 13.52 -1.08 11.23
C GLY A 360 13.57 0.41 11.51
N LYS A 361 14.40 0.80 12.49
CA LYS A 361 14.69 2.20 12.82
C LYS A 361 15.28 2.97 11.63
N ASP A 362 16.00 2.27 10.76
CA ASP A 362 16.61 2.78 9.55
C ASP A 362 16.29 1.83 8.38
N PRO A 363 15.14 2.03 7.71
CA PRO A 363 14.68 1.20 6.60
C PRO A 363 15.62 1.24 5.39
N SER A 364 16.41 2.31 5.24
CA SER A 364 17.36 2.46 4.12
C SER A 364 18.49 1.41 4.14
N LYS A 365 18.71 0.77 5.29
CA LYS A 365 19.66 -0.33 5.46
C LYS A 365 19.07 -1.70 5.12
N PHE A 366 17.81 -1.76 4.69
CA PHE A 366 17.18 -3.00 4.28
C PHE A 366 17.37 -3.22 2.79
N ASP A 367 18.26 -4.14 2.45
CA ASP A 367 18.38 -4.68 1.09
C ASP A 367 17.43 -5.87 0.94
N VAL A 368 16.37 -5.68 0.16
CA VAL A 368 15.35 -6.71 -0.11
C VAL A 368 15.96 -7.93 -0.82
N SER A 369 17.07 -7.77 -1.53
CA SER A 369 17.77 -8.88 -2.19
C SER A 369 18.61 -9.73 -1.22
N ASN A 370 18.91 -9.19 -0.04
CA ASN A 370 19.66 -9.88 1.02
C ASN A 370 19.06 -9.55 2.40
N PRO A 371 17.86 -10.08 2.70
CA PRO A 371 17.13 -9.74 3.91
C PRO A 371 17.83 -10.20 5.19
N GLU A 372 18.53 -11.34 5.14
CA GLU A 372 19.26 -11.91 6.29
C GLU A 372 20.34 -10.96 6.81
N GLU A 373 21.27 -10.55 5.94
CA GLU A 373 22.34 -9.62 6.29
C GLU A 373 21.78 -8.26 6.72
N SER A 374 20.70 -7.84 6.08
CA SER A 374 20.05 -6.57 6.37
C SER A 374 19.48 -6.51 7.78
N PHE A 375 18.81 -7.58 8.25
CA PHE A 375 18.26 -7.63 9.60
C PHE A 375 19.35 -7.50 10.67
N TYR A 376 20.47 -8.20 10.50
CA TYR A 376 21.60 -8.10 11.42
C TYR A 376 22.23 -6.70 11.41
N THR A 377 22.44 -6.15 10.21
CA THR A 377 23.02 -4.82 10.01
C THR A 377 22.16 -3.71 10.62
N GLN A 378 20.83 -3.83 10.52
CA GLN A 378 19.89 -2.88 11.13
C GLN A 378 20.01 -2.80 12.65
N LEU A 379 20.46 -3.89 13.31
CA LEU A 379 20.73 -3.93 14.75
C LEU A 379 22.21 -3.72 15.10
N GLY A 380 23.08 -3.50 14.11
CA GLY A 380 24.53 -3.38 14.32
C GLY A 380 25.19 -4.68 14.78
N LEU A 381 24.63 -5.83 14.39
CA LEU A 381 25.16 -7.15 14.71
C LEU A 381 26.04 -7.66 13.57
N ASN A 382 27.12 -8.38 13.93
CA ASN A 382 27.98 -9.04 12.96
C ASN A 382 27.28 -10.31 12.43
N VAL A 383 27.26 -10.48 11.11
CA VAL A 383 26.57 -11.59 10.42
C VAL A 383 27.16 -12.94 10.81
N GLU A 384 28.50 -13.08 10.80
CA GLU A 384 29.20 -14.33 11.10
C GLU A 384 28.88 -14.81 12.52
N ASP A 385 28.83 -13.88 13.48
CA ASP A 385 28.46 -14.18 14.87
C ASP A 385 27.00 -14.68 14.97
N MET A 386 26.08 -14.14 14.17
CA MET A 386 24.67 -14.54 14.21
C MET A 386 24.44 -15.87 13.50
N ILE A 387 25.11 -16.10 12.37
CA ILE A 387 25.10 -17.38 11.67
C ILE A 387 25.59 -18.51 12.60
N GLY A 388 26.65 -18.25 13.37
CA GLY A 388 27.16 -19.20 14.37
C GLY A 388 26.17 -19.54 15.49
N LYS A 389 25.11 -18.75 15.67
CA LYS A 389 24.04 -18.98 16.65
C LYS A 389 22.83 -19.71 16.06
N PHE A 390 22.81 -20.00 14.76
CA PHE A 390 21.70 -20.74 14.15
C PHE A 390 21.53 -22.11 14.80
N TYR A 391 20.32 -22.39 15.29
CA TYR A 391 20.00 -23.68 15.87
C TYR A 391 18.53 -24.03 15.68
N VAL A 392 18.27 -25.32 15.41
CA VAL A 392 16.95 -25.94 15.40
C VAL A 392 17.13 -27.35 15.95
N ASP A 393 16.37 -27.69 16.99
CA ASP A 393 16.37 -29.03 17.55
C ASP A 393 15.52 -29.98 16.69
N LEU A 394 16.20 -30.83 15.92
CA LEU A 394 15.60 -31.83 15.01
C LEU A 394 15.57 -33.25 15.60
N SER A 395 15.68 -33.39 16.92
CA SER A 395 15.71 -34.70 17.58
C SER A 395 14.36 -35.45 17.55
N ASP A 396 13.25 -34.75 17.35
CA ASP A 396 11.88 -35.32 17.38
C ASP A 396 11.00 -34.70 16.29
N VAL A 397 11.39 -34.90 15.03
CA VAL A 397 10.68 -34.39 13.86
C VAL A 397 9.54 -35.34 13.50
N SER A 398 8.31 -34.83 13.52
CA SER A 398 7.11 -35.53 13.04
C SER A 398 6.35 -34.63 12.06
N LYS A 399 5.49 -35.21 11.23
CA LYS A 399 4.62 -34.44 10.31
C LYS A 399 3.58 -33.59 11.04
N GLU A 400 3.35 -33.83 12.34
CA GLU A 400 2.49 -33.00 13.18
C GLU A 400 3.21 -31.71 13.62
N HIS A 401 4.54 -31.69 13.54
CA HIS A 401 5.39 -30.60 14.00
C HIS A 401 5.94 -29.74 12.86
N LEU A 402 6.39 -30.38 11.77
CA LEU A 402 6.93 -29.73 10.58
C LEU A 402 6.42 -30.46 9.34
N GLU A 403 5.92 -29.71 8.37
CA GLU A 403 5.65 -30.26 7.05
C GLU A 403 6.95 -30.61 6.33
N GLU A 404 6.87 -31.51 5.35
CA GLU A 404 8.04 -31.99 4.60
C GLU A 404 8.75 -30.85 3.86
N GLU A 405 7.99 -29.88 3.35
CA GLU A 405 8.54 -28.67 2.71
C GLU A 405 9.33 -27.80 3.70
N GLU A 406 8.80 -27.58 4.90
CA GLU A 406 9.41 -26.75 5.94
C GLU A 406 10.69 -27.39 6.46
N LEU A 407 10.67 -28.71 6.70
CA LEU A 407 11.86 -29.45 7.08
C LEU A 407 12.95 -29.35 6.01
N ASN A 408 12.59 -29.51 4.73
CA ASN A 408 13.53 -29.37 3.63
C ASN A 408 14.13 -27.96 3.55
N LYS A 409 13.33 -26.92 3.80
CA LYS A 409 13.81 -25.52 3.88
C LYS A 409 14.80 -25.34 5.03
N ILE A 410 14.51 -25.86 6.23
CA ILE A 410 15.42 -25.79 7.38
C ILE A 410 16.76 -26.48 7.07
N LEU A 411 16.72 -27.70 6.52
CA LEU A 411 17.92 -28.47 6.20
C LEU A 411 18.76 -27.77 5.12
N LYS A 412 18.13 -27.31 4.05
CA LYS A 412 18.79 -26.57 2.98
C LYS A 412 19.42 -25.27 3.49
N PHE A 413 18.72 -24.52 4.34
CA PHE A 413 19.27 -23.31 4.94
C PHE A 413 20.49 -23.63 5.79
N LYS A 414 20.43 -24.68 6.63
CA LYS A 414 21.57 -25.14 7.42
C LYS A 414 22.80 -25.50 6.56
N GLU A 415 22.60 -26.11 5.40
CA GLU A 415 23.69 -26.39 4.44
C GLU A 415 24.32 -25.12 3.87
N THR A 416 23.57 -24.03 3.72
CA THR A 416 24.11 -22.75 3.25
C THR A 416 24.97 -22.02 4.28
N LEU A 417 24.86 -22.39 5.57
CA LEU A 417 25.63 -21.80 6.66
C LEU A 417 26.96 -22.54 6.94
N THR A 418 27.15 -23.73 6.36
CA THR A 418 28.34 -24.59 6.51
C THR A 418 29.24 -24.51 5.28
#